data_AF-A0A9W7GB22-F1
#
_entry.id   AF-A0A9W7GB22-F1
#
_cell.length_a   1.000
_cell.length_b   1.000
_cell.length_c   1.000
_cell.angle_alpha   90.00
_cell.angle_beta   90.00
_cell.angle_gamma   90.00
#
_symmetry.space_group_name_H-M   'P 1'
#
loop_
_entity.id
_entity.type
_entity.pdbx_description
1 polymer ?
#
loop_
_entity_poly.entity_id
_entity_poly.type
_entity_poly.pdbx_seq_one_letter_code
_entity_poly.pdbx_strand_id
1 'polypeptide(L)'
;MSTDISKNTKPKLIGCVFDIDGTLTVPNLDFSEMYKRCNVDLSKDLLTEIAAKPKDEREQCERIIEEMEDESRATLELMPGAGNFVAWLKARKVKTAVVTRNTSKTIDSVTSLISHSEIVPSPLFSPSISRSDTQFPPKPSPSSLLHILSSWNCGSPTEEVIMIGDSPSNDVVYGKKAGVTTVLLDTGRRYTEGGSDGGADIVVKDLNELPKILKERYKDVEKLKKYPKPEPTTEAGIAALSGDVDKLKVLHGEGRIWEVCESKNTPLVWAAEGGSVEAAKFLLDVGGEGGGNERGYLGANAVVRAARRGELDVLKVLVGDERLKPSLDALNDKGQSALHFAAFKRHPLCVRELLKAGADPRVRDRKGRRPEEDTDVVEIRDGIKKVRNGEDPDLFFR
;
A
#
# COMPACT_ATOMS: atom_id res chain seq x y z
N MET A 1 -17.96 7.85 49.31
CA MET A 1 -16.79 8.23 48.47
C MET A 1 -16.73 7.25 47.31
N SER A 2 -17.29 7.64 46.15
CA SER A 2 -17.24 6.84 44.93
C SER A 2 -16.46 7.64 43.89
N THR A 3 -15.24 7.21 43.61
CA THR A 3 -14.38 7.71 42.52
C THR A 3 -13.55 6.51 42.06
N ASP A 4 -13.38 6.20 40.81
CA ASP A 4 -14.09 6.48 39.57
C ASP A 4 -13.64 5.30 38.70
N ILE A 5 -14.56 4.60 38.06
CA ILE A 5 -14.21 3.45 37.23
C ILE A 5 -13.48 4.03 36.01
N SER A 6 -12.15 3.93 35.98
CA SER A 6 -11.34 4.36 34.85
C SER A 6 -11.84 3.65 33.59
N LYS A 7 -12.65 4.35 32.79
CA LYS A 7 -12.99 3.94 31.44
C LYS A 7 -11.67 3.89 30.69
N ASN A 8 -11.15 2.68 30.52
CA ASN A 8 -9.92 2.38 29.79
C ASN A 8 -10.11 2.76 28.32
N THR A 9 -9.94 4.04 27.99
CA THR A 9 -10.06 4.51 26.61
C THR A 9 -8.73 4.27 25.92
N LYS A 10 -8.75 3.46 24.86
CA LYS A 10 -7.58 3.18 24.01
C LYS A 10 -6.85 4.50 23.64
N PRO A 11 -5.52 4.53 23.54
CA PRO A 11 -4.78 5.70 23.09
C PRO A 11 -5.12 6.03 21.63
N LYS A 12 -4.93 7.28 21.21
CA LYS A 12 -5.05 7.69 19.80
C LYS A 12 -3.70 7.48 19.11
N LEU A 13 -3.70 6.97 17.89
CA LEU A 13 -2.46 6.92 17.10
C LEU A 13 -2.23 8.26 16.40
N ILE A 14 -1.18 8.98 16.81
CA ILE A 14 -0.77 10.25 16.20
C ILE A 14 0.23 10.03 15.06
N GLY A 15 1.21 9.12 15.25
CA GLY A 15 2.24 8.93 14.24
C GLY A 15 3.03 7.64 14.32
N CYS A 16 3.71 7.32 13.22
CA CYS A 16 4.64 6.20 13.11
C CYS A 16 6.00 6.71 12.60
N VAL A 17 7.07 6.28 13.25
CA VAL A 17 8.45 6.57 12.86
C VAL A 17 9.08 5.27 12.38
N PHE A 18 9.70 5.32 11.21
CA PHE A 18 10.25 4.15 10.53
C PHE A 18 11.78 4.23 10.46
N ASP A 19 12.44 3.08 10.60
CA ASP A 19 13.72 2.86 9.92
C ASP A 19 13.52 2.60 8.42
N ILE A 20 14.61 2.63 7.63
CA ILE A 20 14.56 2.28 6.20
C ILE A 20 14.99 0.84 5.99
N ASP A 21 16.25 0.51 6.27
CA ASP A 21 16.83 -0.77 5.86
C ASP A 21 16.24 -1.89 6.71
N GLY A 22 15.76 -2.96 6.08
CA GLY A 22 15.10 -4.05 6.81
C GLY A 22 13.70 -3.71 7.29
N THR A 23 13.23 -2.47 7.09
CA THR A 23 11.91 -2.00 7.53
C THR A 23 11.05 -1.54 6.36
N LEU A 24 11.39 -0.42 5.72
CA LEU A 24 10.69 0.06 4.52
C LEU A 24 11.26 -0.55 3.23
N THR A 25 12.52 -0.98 3.27
CA THR A 25 13.22 -1.61 2.14
C THR A 25 13.78 -2.97 2.53
N VAL A 26 13.91 -3.85 1.53
CA VAL A 26 14.69 -5.07 1.71
C VAL A 26 16.17 -4.65 1.80
N PRO A 27 16.94 -5.11 2.82
CA PRO A 27 18.36 -4.81 2.89
C PRO A 27 19.07 -5.35 1.65
N ASN A 28 19.73 -4.48 0.91
CA ASN A 28 20.44 -4.83 -0.33
C ASN A 28 21.90 -4.33 -0.35
N LEU A 29 22.36 -3.69 0.72
CA LEU A 29 23.75 -3.25 0.87
C LEU A 29 24.55 -4.31 1.64
N ASP A 30 25.60 -4.84 1.00
CA ASP A 30 26.53 -5.78 1.64
C ASP A 30 27.59 -5.02 2.46
N PHE A 31 27.29 -4.84 3.74
CA PHE A 31 28.24 -4.22 4.67
C PHE A 31 29.53 -5.06 4.81
N SER A 32 29.47 -6.39 4.68
CA SER A 32 30.66 -7.22 4.85
C SER A 32 31.68 -6.95 3.74
N GLU A 33 31.19 -6.86 2.50
CA GLU A 33 32.02 -6.50 1.36
C GLU A 33 32.49 -5.04 1.45
N MET A 34 31.68 -4.12 1.98
CA MET A 34 32.07 -2.72 2.19
C MET A 34 33.27 -2.60 3.14
N TYR A 35 33.22 -3.28 4.30
CA TYR A 35 34.32 -3.28 5.27
C TYR A 35 35.60 -3.86 4.65
N LYS A 36 35.48 -4.96 3.91
CA LYS A 36 36.59 -5.60 3.22
C LYS A 36 37.20 -4.69 2.15
N ARG A 37 36.39 -4.04 1.30
CA ARG A 37 36.86 -3.09 0.28
C ARG A 37 37.51 -1.84 0.89
N CYS A 38 37.02 -1.37 2.04
CA CYS A 38 37.61 -0.26 2.79
C CYS A 38 38.82 -0.66 3.66
N ASN A 39 39.17 -1.95 3.70
CA ASN A 39 40.22 -2.49 4.58
C ASN A 39 40.02 -2.05 6.05
N VAL A 40 38.82 -2.33 6.57
CA VAL A 40 38.42 -2.08 7.97
C VAL A 40 37.91 -3.39 8.58
N ASP A 41 38.30 -3.64 9.83
CA ASP A 41 37.82 -4.80 10.58
C ASP A 41 36.32 -4.66 10.92
N LEU A 42 35.56 -5.72 10.69
CA LEU A 42 34.11 -5.80 10.98
C LEU A 42 33.76 -5.50 12.45
N SER A 43 34.72 -5.65 13.37
CA SER A 43 34.51 -5.36 14.79
C SER A 43 34.56 -3.86 15.13
N LYS A 44 34.92 -2.99 14.17
CA LYS A 44 35.13 -1.56 14.40
C LYS A 44 34.03 -0.71 13.73
N ASP A 45 33.94 0.57 14.11
CA ASP A 45 33.05 1.50 13.42
C ASP A 45 33.67 1.96 12.09
N LEU A 46 33.03 1.59 10.97
CA LEU A 46 33.53 1.86 9.62
C LEU A 46 33.87 3.33 9.38
N LEU A 47 32.95 4.24 9.73
CA LEU A 47 33.11 5.67 9.43
C LEU A 47 34.23 6.29 10.28
N THR A 48 34.35 5.89 11.54
CA THR A 48 35.43 6.34 12.43
C THR A 48 36.80 5.89 11.93
N GLU A 49 36.93 4.63 11.50
CA GLU A 49 38.20 4.11 10.99
C GLU A 49 38.59 4.75 9.65
N ILE A 50 37.61 5.00 8.76
CA ILE A 50 37.84 5.71 7.50
C ILE A 50 38.31 7.15 7.77
N ALA A 51 37.70 7.84 8.74
CA ALA A 51 38.09 9.21 9.09
C ALA A 51 39.55 9.30 9.59
N ALA A 52 40.07 8.23 10.20
CA ALA A 52 41.43 8.13 10.71
C ALA A 52 42.48 7.73 9.65
N LYS A 53 42.07 7.29 8.44
CA LYS A 53 42.99 6.90 7.37
C LYS A 53 43.70 8.10 6.73
N PRO A 54 44.89 7.88 6.10
CA PRO A 54 45.53 8.88 5.25
C PRO A 54 44.58 9.40 4.17
N LYS A 55 44.78 10.65 3.74
CA LYS A 55 43.87 11.33 2.80
C LYS A 55 43.53 10.49 1.56
N ASP A 56 44.53 9.91 0.91
CA ASP A 56 44.34 9.15 -0.33
C ASP A 56 43.54 7.86 -0.11
N GLU A 57 43.81 7.15 0.99
CA GLU A 57 43.05 5.95 1.39
C GLU A 57 41.63 6.30 1.81
N ARG A 58 41.43 7.42 2.52
CA ARG A 58 40.12 7.90 2.92
C ARG A 58 39.27 8.24 1.70
N GLU A 59 39.80 9.00 0.75
CA GLU A 59 39.12 9.33 -0.51
C GLU A 59 38.79 8.07 -1.32
N GLN A 60 39.65 7.05 -1.29
CA GLN A 60 39.35 5.76 -1.91
C GLN A 60 38.18 5.04 -1.21
N CYS A 61 38.17 5.01 0.13
CA CYS A 61 37.07 4.42 0.90
C CYS A 61 35.75 5.16 0.67
N GLU A 62 35.79 6.49 0.61
CA GLU A 62 34.62 7.33 0.32
C GLU A 62 34.03 7.02 -1.07
N ARG A 63 34.87 6.86 -2.10
CA ARG A 63 34.42 6.44 -3.44
C ARG A 63 33.79 5.05 -3.44
N ILE A 64 34.38 4.10 -2.71
CA ILE A 64 33.83 2.74 -2.57
C ILE A 64 32.45 2.78 -1.91
N ILE A 65 32.30 3.55 -0.83
CA ILE A 65 31.02 3.70 -0.15
C ILE A 65 30.00 4.34 -1.09
N GLU A 66 30.36 5.41 -1.79
CA GLU A 66 29.45 6.08 -2.72
C GLU A 66 29.00 5.16 -3.86
N GLU A 67 29.92 4.42 -4.47
CA GLU A 67 29.65 3.40 -5.50
C GLU A 67 28.65 2.34 -5.00
N MET A 68 28.94 1.72 -3.86
CA MET A 68 28.07 0.68 -3.29
C MET A 68 26.71 1.23 -2.86
N GLU A 69 26.67 2.44 -2.30
CA GLU A 69 25.42 3.12 -1.95
C GLU A 69 24.61 3.49 -3.20
N ASP A 70 25.24 3.84 -4.33
CA ASP A 70 24.58 4.10 -5.62
C ASP A 70 23.98 2.82 -6.22
N GLU A 71 24.74 1.71 -6.22
CA GLU A 71 24.25 0.40 -6.68
C GLU A 71 23.10 -0.12 -5.82
N SER A 72 23.20 0.03 -4.51
CA SER A 72 22.14 -0.28 -3.56
C SER A 72 20.89 0.57 -3.84
N ARG A 73 21.03 1.87 -4.13
CA ARG A 73 19.89 2.72 -4.54
C ARG A 73 19.25 2.27 -5.86
N ALA A 74 20.06 1.84 -6.84
CA ALA A 74 19.58 1.41 -8.14
C ALA A 74 18.80 0.08 -8.10
N THR A 75 19.11 -0.77 -7.12
CA THR A 75 18.50 -2.10 -6.90
C THR A 75 17.54 -2.12 -5.71
N LEU A 76 17.08 -0.96 -5.28
CA LEU A 76 16.29 -0.80 -4.06
C LEU A 76 14.88 -1.38 -4.25
N GLU A 77 14.52 -2.33 -3.39
CA GLU A 77 13.20 -2.94 -3.35
C GLU A 77 12.46 -2.58 -2.06
N LEU A 78 11.16 -2.33 -2.17
CA LEU A 78 10.31 -2.10 -1.00
C LEU A 78 10.12 -3.40 -0.21
N MET A 79 10.17 -3.29 1.11
CA MET A 79 9.76 -4.38 1.99
C MET A 79 8.29 -4.75 1.67
N PRO A 80 7.94 -6.04 1.57
CA PRO A 80 6.57 -6.46 1.36
C PRO A 80 5.60 -5.78 2.33
N GLY A 81 4.56 -5.14 1.79
CA GLY A 81 3.57 -4.40 2.57
C GLY A 81 3.95 -2.97 2.97
N ALA A 82 5.19 -2.50 2.75
CA ALA A 82 5.61 -1.15 3.15
C ALA A 82 4.78 -0.05 2.48
N GLY A 83 4.66 -0.06 1.15
CA GLY A 83 3.85 0.91 0.40
C GLY A 83 2.39 0.91 0.85
N ASN A 84 1.77 -0.27 0.93
CA ASN A 84 0.40 -0.46 1.40
C ASN A 84 0.18 0.10 2.82
N PHE A 85 1.12 -0.17 3.73
CA PHE A 85 1.01 0.24 5.12
C PHE A 85 1.17 1.77 5.28
N VAL A 86 2.15 2.37 4.59
CA VAL A 86 2.33 3.83 4.58
C VAL A 86 1.11 4.52 3.96
N ALA A 87 0.59 4.02 2.84
CA ALA A 87 -0.65 4.52 2.23
C ALA A 87 -1.84 4.39 3.21
N TRP A 88 -1.93 3.28 3.93
CA TRP A 88 -2.98 3.03 4.92
C TRP A 88 -2.93 4.03 6.10
N LEU A 89 -1.74 4.40 6.56
CA LEU A 89 -1.52 5.42 7.59
C LEU A 89 -1.93 6.80 7.09
N LYS A 90 -1.48 7.17 5.88
CA LYS A 90 -1.76 8.47 5.26
C LYS A 90 -3.24 8.69 4.99
N ALA A 91 -3.94 7.67 4.50
CA ALA A 91 -5.39 7.71 4.32
C ALA A 91 -6.17 7.98 5.62
N ARG A 92 -5.53 7.80 6.79
CA ARG A 92 -6.08 8.03 8.13
C ARG A 92 -5.48 9.24 8.82
N LYS A 93 -4.70 10.06 8.09
CA LYS A 93 -4.01 11.24 8.62
C LYS A 93 -3.07 10.92 9.80
N VAL A 94 -2.56 9.69 9.86
CA VAL A 94 -1.49 9.34 10.81
C VAL A 94 -0.20 9.92 10.27
N LYS A 95 0.52 10.66 11.11
CA LYS A 95 1.81 11.25 10.74
C LYS A 95 2.84 10.14 10.53
N THR A 96 3.75 10.35 9.60
CA THR A 96 4.80 9.38 9.30
C THR A 96 6.12 10.12 9.24
N ALA A 97 7.16 9.58 9.87
CA ALA A 97 8.51 10.10 9.85
C ALA A 97 9.50 8.96 9.58
N VAL A 98 10.70 9.32 9.14
CA VAL A 98 11.80 8.37 8.94
C VAL A 98 12.98 8.83 9.78
N VAL A 99 13.66 7.88 10.41
CA VAL A 99 14.97 8.06 11.03
C VAL A 99 15.86 6.91 10.56
N THR A 100 16.90 7.22 9.80
CA THR A 100 17.79 6.22 9.19
C THR A 100 19.26 6.62 9.31
N ARG A 101 20.17 5.64 9.18
CA ARG A 101 21.60 5.84 8.97
C ARG A 101 21.99 5.99 7.49
N ASN A 102 21.03 6.00 6.57
CA ASN A 102 21.24 6.28 5.15
C ASN A 102 21.29 7.78 4.84
N THR A 103 21.67 8.09 3.60
CA THR A 103 21.67 9.45 3.04
C THR A 103 20.25 9.95 2.72
N SER A 104 20.06 11.26 2.66
CA SER A 104 18.80 11.88 2.20
C SER A 104 18.40 11.41 0.80
N LYS A 105 19.36 11.20 -0.11
CA LYS A 105 19.13 10.62 -1.45
C LYS A 105 18.38 9.29 -1.38
N THR A 106 18.72 8.45 -0.41
CA THR A 106 18.06 7.14 -0.22
C THR A 106 16.62 7.32 0.27
N ILE A 107 16.37 8.30 1.14
CA ILE A 107 15.01 8.66 1.58
C ILE A 107 14.16 9.12 0.39
N ASP A 108 14.74 9.91 -0.52
CA ASP A 108 14.07 10.38 -1.74
C ASP A 108 13.72 9.21 -2.67
N SER A 109 14.65 8.27 -2.89
CA SER A 109 14.41 7.06 -3.67
C SER A 109 13.28 6.20 -3.08
N VAL A 110 13.29 5.95 -1.77
CA VAL A 110 12.22 5.20 -1.08
C VAL A 110 10.88 5.91 -1.20
N THR A 111 10.88 7.23 -1.02
CA THR A 111 9.67 8.05 -1.15
C THR A 111 9.10 7.99 -2.56
N SER A 112 9.97 8.05 -3.57
CA SER A 112 9.59 7.92 -4.97
C SER A 112 8.96 6.56 -5.25
N LEU A 113 9.60 5.46 -4.82
CA LEU A 113 9.06 4.11 -5.04
C LEU A 113 7.68 3.91 -4.41
N ILE A 114 7.48 4.35 -3.16
CA ILE A 114 6.17 4.26 -2.50
C ILE A 114 5.13 5.08 -3.27
N SER A 115 5.48 6.28 -3.72
CA SER A 115 4.57 7.18 -4.45
C SER A 115 4.22 6.69 -5.86
N HIS A 116 5.09 5.90 -6.51
CA HIS A 116 4.77 5.26 -7.78
C HIS A 116 3.88 4.03 -7.59
N SER A 117 4.06 3.30 -6.49
CA SER A 117 3.25 2.11 -6.18
C SER A 117 1.83 2.45 -5.69
N GLU A 118 1.67 3.58 -5.00
CA GLU A 118 0.43 3.95 -4.33
C GLU A 118 0.14 5.45 -4.50
N ILE A 119 -1.13 5.83 -4.62
CA ILE A 119 -1.53 7.25 -4.65
C ILE A 119 -1.51 7.78 -3.21
N VAL A 120 -0.40 8.38 -2.81
CA VAL A 120 -0.19 8.88 -1.43
C VAL A 120 0.04 10.39 -1.41
N PRO A 121 -0.64 11.16 -0.52
CA PRO A 121 -0.40 12.59 -0.37
C PRO A 121 1.03 12.91 0.09
N SER A 122 1.66 13.88 -0.57
CA SER A 122 2.96 14.45 -0.19
C SER A 122 2.81 15.55 0.88
N PRO A 123 3.75 15.72 1.83
CA PRO A 123 4.98 14.94 2.02
C PRO A 123 4.72 13.55 2.63
N LEU A 124 5.46 12.55 2.13
CA LEU A 124 5.31 11.16 2.58
C LEU A 124 5.91 10.94 3.97
N PHE A 125 7.07 11.53 4.28
CA PHE A 125 7.67 11.45 5.61
C PHE A 125 8.03 12.86 6.09
N SER A 126 7.64 13.21 7.31
CA SER A 126 7.92 14.50 7.92
C SER A 126 7.85 14.42 9.45
N PRO A 127 8.98 14.62 10.16
CA PRO A 127 10.34 14.83 9.64
C PRO A 127 10.97 13.60 8.94
N SER A 128 11.99 13.84 8.12
CA SER A 128 12.88 12.80 7.57
C SER A 128 14.30 13.08 8.02
N ILE A 129 14.81 12.27 8.97
CA ILE A 129 16.13 12.43 9.58
C ILE A 129 17.06 11.36 9.03
N SER A 130 18.16 11.78 8.43
CA SER A 130 19.17 10.98 7.75
C SER A 130 20.51 11.02 8.48
N ARG A 131 21.50 10.27 7.98
CA ARG A 131 22.90 10.39 8.42
C ARG A 131 23.47 11.80 8.23
N SER A 132 22.95 12.56 7.28
CA SER A 132 23.40 13.92 6.98
C SER A 132 22.96 14.94 8.05
N ASP A 133 22.01 14.59 8.91
CA ASP A 133 21.47 15.45 9.98
C ASP A 133 22.31 15.34 11.26
N THR A 134 23.56 15.80 11.19
CA THR A 134 24.61 15.61 12.21
C THR A 134 24.32 16.23 13.59
N GLN A 135 23.30 17.09 13.68
CA GLN A 135 22.81 17.62 14.96
C GLN A 135 22.20 16.55 15.87
N PHE A 136 21.82 15.40 15.32
CA PHE A 136 21.27 14.29 16.08
C PHE A 136 22.29 13.14 16.16
N PRO A 137 22.68 12.69 17.36
CA PRO A 137 23.45 11.47 17.50
C PRO A 137 22.70 10.27 16.89
N PRO A 138 23.41 9.30 16.28
CA PRO A 138 22.77 8.13 15.68
C PRO A 138 22.05 7.26 16.71
N LYS A 139 21.11 6.43 16.24
CA LYS A 139 20.48 5.37 17.04
C LYS A 139 21.57 4.53 17.74
N PRO A 140 21.41 4.12 19.01
CA PRO A 140 20.17 4.11 19.79
C PRO A 140 19.95 5.37 20.67
N SER A 141 20.61 6.49 20.41
CA SER A 141 20.31 7.75 21.11
C SER A 141 18.90 8.24 20.75
N PRO A 142 18.01 8.58 21.71
CA PRO A 142 16.61 8.93 21.41
C PRO A 142 16.43 10.37 20.88
N SER A 143 17.50 11.17 20.77
CA SER A 143 17.43 12.62 20.52
C SER A 143 16.59 13.00 19.28
N SER A 144 16.77 12.29 18.17
CA SER A 144 16.00 12.53 16.94
C SER A 144 14.52 12.17 17.09
N LEU A 145 14.18 11.11 17.84
CA LEU A 145 12.79 10.73 18.09
C LEU A 145 12.10 11.73 19.01
N LEU A 146 12.78 12.18 20.06
CA LEU A 146 12.28 13.22 20.95
C LEU A 146 12.02 14.53 20.19
N HIS A 147 12.87 14.87 19.21
CA HIS A 147 12.63 16.00 18.31
C HIS A 147 11.37 15.80 17.46
N ILE A 148 11.16 14.60 16.90
CA ILE A 148 9.94 14.26 16.15
C ILE A 148 8.70 14.39 17.05
N LEU A 149 8.74 13.84 18.26
CA LEU A 149 7.64 13.95 19.23
C LEU A 149 7.28 15.42 19.49
N SER A 150 8.28 16.26 19.75
CA SER A 150 8.10 17.70 19.94
C SER A 150 7.47 18.36 18.71
N SER A 151 7.97 18.08 17.50
CA SER A 151 7.41 18.61 16.25
C SER A 151 5.95 18.18 16.00
N TRP A 152 5.55 17.04 16.58
CA TRP A 152 4.20 16.51 16.47
C TRP A 152 3.27 16.91 17.61
N ASN A 153 3.76 17.74 18.56
CA ASN A 153 3.08 18.12 19.79
C ASN A 153 2.72 16.92 20.68
N CYS A 154 3.60 15.92 20.72
CA CYS A 154 3.48 14.73 21.57
C CYS A 154 4.44 14.83 22.75
N GLY A 155 3.97 14.46 23.95
CA GLY A 155 4.84 14.29 25.12
C GLY A 155 5.67 13.00 25.07
N SER A 156 6.58 12.84 26.03
CA SER A 156 7.35 11.61 26.25
C SER A 156 7.35 11.29 27.76
N PRO A 157 7.01 10.06 28.19
CA PRO A 157 6.62 8.91 27.37
C PRO A 157 5.23 9.08 26.74
N THR A 158 4.95 8.38 25.65
CA THR A 158 3.63 8.36 25.00
C THR A 158 3.36 7.03 24.28
N GLU A 159 2.13 6.54 24.34
CA GLU A 159 1.70 5.40 23.52
C GLU A 159 1.22 5.84 22.13
N GLU A 160 1.04 7.14 21.90
CA GLU A 160 0.41 7.70 20.70
C GLU A 160 1.32 7.71 19.47
N VAL A 161 2.61 7.42 19.67
CA VAL A 161 3.62 7.31 18.61
C VAL A 161 4.25 5.93 18.66
N ILE A 162 4.54 5.39 17.47
CA ILE A 162 5.14 4.07 17.32
C ILE A 162 6.48 4.18 16.60
N MET A 163 7.52 3.55 17.14
CA MET A 163 8.79 3.29 16.44
C MET A 163 8.74 1.90 15.80
N ILE A 164 8.99 1.81 14.49
CA ILE A 164 8.95 0.58 13.71
C ILE A 164 10.32 0.36 13.09
N GLY A 165 10.92 -0.80 13.38
CA GLY A 165 12.24 -1.18 12.88
C GLY A 165 12.45 -2.68 12.86
N ASP A 166 13.55 -3.14 12.28
CA ASP A 166 13.92 -4.56 12.18
C ASP A 166 14.96 -4.99 13.23
N SER A 167 15.60 -4.03 13.90
CA SER A 167 16.69 -4.30 14.84
C SER A 167 16.25 -4.24 16.31
N PRO A 168 16.29 -5.36 17.06
CA PRO A 168 16.02 -5.37 18.49
C PRO A 168 17.00 -4.51 19.32
N SER A 169 18.28 -4.52 18.96
CA SER A 169 19.33 -3.80 19.71
C SER A 169 19.43 -2.32 19.34
N ASN A 170 18.89 -1.93 18.18
CA ASN A 170 18.94 -0.56 17.69
C ASN A 170 17.57 0.12 17.76
N ASP A 171 16.59 -0.31 16.97
CA ASP A 171 15.29 0.38 16.82
C ASP A 171 14.38 0.22 18.03
N VAL A 172 14.30 -0.98 18.60
CA VAL A 172 13.47 -1.23 19.79
C VAL A 172 14.07 -0.50 20.99
N VAL A 173 15.39 -0.55 21.18
CA VAL A 173 16.07 0.20 22.25
C VAL A 173 15.90 1.72 22.05
N TYR A 174 16.02 2.20 20.81
CA TYR A 174 15.82 3.61 20.45
C TYR A 174 14.40 4.09 20.80
N GLY A 175 13.37 3.34 20.40
CA GLY A 175 11.98 3.67 20.72
C GLY A 175 11.69 3.62 22.23
N LYS A 176 12.20 2.61 22.94
CA LYS A 176 12.07 2.50 24.40
C LYS A 176 12.73 3.65 25.14
N LYS A 177 13.93 4.07 24.73
CA LYS A 177 14.62 5.22 25.33
C LYS A 177 13.86 6.53 25.11
N ALA A 178 13.12 6.65 24.01
CA ALA A 178 12.24 7.78 23.75
C ALA A 178 10.84 7.63 24.40
N GLY A 179 10.58 6.51 25.08
CA GLY A 179 9.30 6.27 25.76
C GLY A 179 8.11 6.08 24.82
N VAL A 180 8.32 5.57 23.61
CA VAL A 180 7.25 5.30 22.63
C VAL A 180 6.94 3.81 22.52
N THR A 181 5.78 3.45 21.95
CA THR A 181 5.47 2.05 21.60
C THR A 181 6.42 1.56 20.51
N THR A 182 6.89 0.32 20.63
CA THR A 182 7.87 -0.28 19.72
C THR A 182 7.27 -1.45 18.94
N VAL A 183 7.55 -1.48 17.64
CA VAL A 183 7.25 -2.59 16.74
C VAL A 183 8.56 -3.14 16.21
N LEU A 184 8.77 -4.44 16.37
CA LEU A 184 9.81 -5.19 15.71
C LEU A 184 9.23 -5.90 14.47
N LEU A 185 9.77 -5.60 13.29
CA LEU A 185 9.54 -6.37 12.07
C LEU A 185 10.56 -7.52 12.00
N ASP A 186 10.13 -8.72 12.35
CA ASP A 186 10.95 -9.93 12.33
C ASP A 186 10.61 -10.79 11.11
N THR A 187 11.29 -10.51 10.00
CA THR A 187 11.15 -11.25 8.73
C THR A 187 11.78 -12.65 8.76
N GLY A 188 12.20 -13.14 9.94
CA GLY A 188 12.76 -14.49 10.13
C GLY A 188 14.21 -14.50 10.61
N ARG A 189 14.87 -13.35 10.73
CA ARG A 189 16.26 -13.22 11.23
C ARG A 189 16.44 -13.84 12.62
N ARG A 190 15.43 -13.77 13.48
CA ARG A 190 15.52 -14.30 14.85
C ARG A 190 15.62 -15.82 14.93
N TYR A 191 15.07 -16.54 13.94
CA TYR A 191 15.13 -18.00 13.85
C TYR A 191 16.47 -18.49 13.30
N THR A 192 17.20 -17.64 12.57
CA THR A 192 18.52 -17.97 12.00
C THR A 192 19.68 -17.55 12.90
N GLU A 193 19.54 -16.47 13.67
CA GLU A 193 20.64 -15.85 14.43
C GLU A 193 20.52 -16.01 15.96
N GLY A 194 19.41 -16.56 16.48
CA GLY A 194 19.20 -16.74 17.92
C GLY A 194 19.12 -15.41 18.66
N GLY A 195 17.98 -14.73 18.57
CA GLY A 195 17.82 -13.36 19.09
C GLY A 195 16.73 -13.19 20.16
N SER A 196 16.81 -12.07 20.88
CA SER A 196 15.73 -11.49 21.70
C SER A 196 14.94 -10.46 20.88
N ASP A 197 13.69 -10.13 21.24
CA ASP A 197 12.90 -9.02 20.63
C ASP A 197 13.33 -7.67 21.17
N GLY A 198 14.30 -7.63 22.10
CA GLY A 198 14.63 -6.41 22.83
C GLY A 198 13.46 -5.95 23.74
N GLY A 199 12.47 -6.82 23.96
CA GLY A 199 11.22 -6.55 24.64
C GLY A 199 10.28 -5.63 23.84
N ALA A 200 10.25 -5.72 22.51
CA ALA A 200 9.33 -4.93 21.69
C ALA A 200 7.86 -5.11 22.14
N ASP A 201 7.06 -4.04 22.07
CA ASP A 201 5.65 -4.07 22.46
C ASP A 201 4.78 -4.85 21.46
N ILE A 202 5.21 -4.90 20.20
CA ILE A 202 4.56 -5.59 19.10
C ILE A 202 5.64 -6.26 18.26
N VAL A 203 5.42 -7.51 17.87
CA VAL A 203 6.27 -8.23 16.92
C VAL A 203 5.40 -8.69 15.75
N VAL A 204 5.82 -8.38 14.53
CA VAL A 204 5.15 -8.78 13.28
C VAL A 204 6.15 -9.41 12.34
N LYS A 205 5.70 -10.32 11.46
CA LYS A 205 6.55 -10.90 10.41
C LYS A 205 6.39 -10.15 9.08
N ASP A 206 5.27 -9.45 8.93
CA ASP A 206 4.91 -8.68 7.75
C ASP A 206 4.23 -7.37 8.16
N LEU A 207 4.56 -6.26 7.51
CA LEU A 207 3.95 -4.94 7.75
C LEU A 207 2.43 -4.94 7.51
N ASN A 208 1.91 -5.85 6.68
CA ASN A 208 0.47 -6.04 6.43
C ASN A 208 -0.32 -6.50 7.66
N GLU A 209 0.35 -6.99 8.71
CA GLU A 209 -0.29 -7.37 9.98
C GLU A 209 -0.66 -6.14 10.83
N LEU A 210 0.13 -5.06 10.73
CA LEU A 210 -0.01 -3.87 11.57
C LEU A 210 -1.38 -3.18 11.44
N PRO A 211 -1.98 -3.00 10.25
CA PRO A 211 -3.32 -2.43 10.12
C PRO A 211 -4.40 -3.08 10.99
N LYS A 212 -4.31 -4.39 11.27
CA LYS A 212 -5.26 -5.08 12.15
C LYS A 212 -4.93 -4.80 13.61
N ILE A 213 -3.68 -5.02 14.01
CA ILE A 213 -3.19 -4.83 15.38
C ILE A 213 -3.44 -3.39 15.85
N LEU A 214 -3.12 -2.40 15.00
CA LEU A 214 -3.28 -0.99 15.33
C LEU A 214 -4.74 -0.57 15.49
N LYS A 215 -5.68 -1.14 14.72
CA LYS A 215 -7.12 -0.88 14.92
C LYS A 215 -7.64 -1.46 16.24
N GLU A 216 -7.04 -2.56 16.70
CA GLU A 216 -7.41 -3.18 17.97
C GLU A 216 -6.80 -2.42 19.15
N ARG A 217 -5.59 -1.88 19.01
CA ARG A 217 -4.89 -1.16 20.08
C ARG A 217 -5.29 0.31 20.22
N TYR A 218 -5.56 1.01 19.12
CA TYR A 218 -5.76 2.47 19.12
C TYR A 218 -7.20 2.87 18.80
N LYS A 219 -7.70 3.93 19.45
CA LYS A 219 -8.95 4.61 19.05
C LYS A 219 -8.68 5.54 17.87
N ASP A 220 -9.72 5.84 17.11
CA ASP A 220 -9.72 6.86 16.05
C ASP A 220 -8.67 6.69 14.93
N VAL A 221 -8.07 5.50 14.80
CA VAL A 221 -7.51 5.00 13.54
C VAL A 221 -8.70 4.84 12.60
N GLU A 222 -9.07 5.94 11.94
CA GLU A 222 -10.40 6.13 11.35
C GLU A 222 -10.93 4.84 10.70
N LYS A 223 -12.10 4.38 11.17
CA LYS A 223 -12.89 3.40 10.44
C LYS A 223 -13.01 3.96 9.02
N LEU A 224 -12.66 3.17 8.00
CA LEU A 224 -12.89 3.55 6.60
C LEU A 224 -14.28 4.19 6.53
N LYS A 225 -14.38 5.47 6.14
CA LYS A 225 -15.66 6.16 6.03
C LYS A 225 -16.60 5.21 5.26
N LYS A 226 -17.64 4.72 5.94
CA LYS A 226 -18.73 4.05 5.26
C LYS A 226 -19.46 5.16 4.54
N TYR A 227 -19.12 5.43 3.29
CA TYR A 227 -19.98 6.32 2.52
C TYR A 227 -21.26 5.54 2.18
N PRO A 228 -22.42 6.21 2.20
CA PRO A 228 -23.64 5.61 1.66
C PRO A 228 -23.38 5.09 0.25
N LYS A 229 -24.07 4.00 -0.12
CA LYS A 229 -24.05 3.53 -1.50
C LYS A 229 -24.49 4.72 -2.36
N PRO A 230 -23.67 5.18 -3.33
CA PRO A 230 -24.10 6.28 -4.19
C PRO A 230 -25.34 5.85 -4.97
N GLU A 231 -26.19 6.81 -5.28
CA GLU A 231 -27.29 6.69 -6.23
C GLU A 231 -27.00 7.58 -7.45
N PRO A 232 -27.52 7.24 -8.65
CA PRO A 232 -27.34 8.09 -9.81
C PRO A 232 -28.13 9.39 -9.64
N THR A 233 -27.46 10.54 -9.76
CA THR A 233 -28.09 11.87 -9.68
C THR A 233 -28.22 12.57 -11.03
N THR A 234 -27.47 12.12 -12.05
CA THR A 234 -27.58 12.64 -13.42
C THR A 234 -28.62 11.84 -14.20
N GLU A 235 -29.29 12.50 -15.15
CA GLU A 235 -30.25 11.82 -16.03
C GLU A 235 -29.58 10.66 -16.79
N ALA A 236 -28.34 10.85 -17.25
CA ALA A 236 -27.57 9.81 -17.92
C ALA A 236 -27.24 8.64 -17.00
N GLY A 237 -26.92 8.90 -15.72
CA GLY A 237 -26.68 7.85 -14.74
C GLY A 237 -27.94 7.05 -14.43
N ILE A 238 -29.09 7.71 -14.31
CA ILE A 238 -30.39 7.06 -14.08
C ILE A 238 -30.76 6.19 -15.28
N ALA A 239 -30.70 6.76 -16.49
CA ALA A 239 -31.00 6.05 -17.74
C ALA A 239 -30.07 4.85 -17.96
N ALA A 240 -28.77 4.99 -17.70
CA ALA A 240 -27.83 3.89 -17.79
C ALA A 240 -28.12 2.78 -16.77
N LEU A 241 -28.44 3.14 -15.52
CA LEU A 241 -28.80 2.17 -14.48
C LEU A 241 -30.07 1.39 -14.84
N SER A 242 -31.07 2.04 -15.44
CA SER A 242 -32.34 1.39 -15.83
C SER A 242 -32.33 0.76 -17.22
N GLY A 243 -31.28 1.00 -18.02
CA GLY A 243 -31.19 0.51 -19.39
C GLY A 243 -31.99 1.31 -20.42
N ASP A 244 -32.37 2.56 -20.12
CA ASP A 244 -33.09 3.44 -21.04
C ASP A 244 -32.15 4.03 -22.10
N VAL A 245 -31.88 3.23 -23.13
CA VAL A 245 -30.97 3.59 -24.23
C VAL A 245 -31.49 4.76 -25.05
N ASP A 246 -32.81 4.91 -25.19
CA ASP A 246 -33.38 6.01 -25.96
C ASP A 246 -33.19 7.35 -25.26
N LYS A 247 -33.35 7.38 -23.92
CA LYS A 247 -32.97 8.55 -23.13
C LYS A 247 -31.47 8.84 -23.21
N LEU A 248 -30.61 7.81 -23.20
CA LEU A 248 -29.16 7.99 -23.41
C LEU A 248 -28.82 8.60 -24.77
N LYS A 249 -29.50 8.18 -25.85
CA LYS A 249 -29.34 8.77 -27.19
C LYS A 249 -29.74 10.25 -27.22
N VAL A 250 -30.86 10.59 -26.60
CA VAL A 250 -31.30 12.00 -26.48
C VAL A 250 -30.24 12.82 -25.74
N LEU A 251 -29.77 12.35 -24.58
CA LEU A 251 -28.75 13.03 -23.78
C LEU A 251 -27.40 13.14 -24.50
N HIS A 252 -27.05 12.17 -25.34
CA HIS A 252 -25.87 12.25 -26.20
C HIS A 252 -26.01 13.37 -27.24
N GLY A 253 -27.16 13.46 -27.92
CA GLY A 253 -27.45 14.53 -28.88
C GLY A 253 -27.46 15.93 -28.25
N GLU A 254 -27.82 16.03 -26.96
CA GLU A 254 -27.75 17.26 -26.18
C GLU A 254 -26.35 17.58 -25.63
N GLY A 255 -25.36 16.69 -25.76
CA GLY A 255 -24.02 16.85 -25.19
C GLY A 255 -23.95 16.68 -23.66
N ARG A 256 -24.98 16.08 -23.05
CA ARG A 256 -25.17 15.95 -21.59
C ARG A 256 -24.89 14.55 -21.04
N ILE A 257 -24.52 13.62 -21.91
CA ILE A 257 -24.29 12.21 -21.52
C ILE A 257 -23.16 12.03 -20.50
N TRP A 258 -22.15 12.91 -20.49
CA TRP A 258 -20.97 12.80 -19.62
C TRP A 258 -20.97 13.79 -18.44
N GLU A 259 -22.14 14.33 -18.07
CA GLU A 259 -22.26 15.19 -16.88
C GLU A 259 -21.71 14.49 -15.63
N VAL A 260 -20.86 15.19 -14.88
CA VAL A 260 -20.18 14.65 -13.70
C VAL A 260 -21.08 14.75 -12.49
N CYS A 261 -21.27 13.64 -11.77
CA CYS A 261 -21.98 13.61 -10.48
C CYS A 261 -21.02 13.67 -9.29
N GLU A 262 -21.55 13.95 -8.09
CA GLU A 262 -20.77 13.99 -6.85
C GLU A 262 -20.05 12.67 -6.56
N SER A 263 -20.67 11.53 -6.89
CA SER A 263 -20.06 10.21 -6.73
C SER A 263 -18.95 9.89 -7.73
N LYS A 264 -18.76 10.74 -8.76
CA LYS A 264 -17.86 10.55 -9.90
C LYS A 264 -18.13 9.30 -10.74
N ASN A 265 -19.17 8.53 -10.47
CA ASN A 265 -19.55 7.40 -11.33
C ASN A 265 -19.97 7.93 -12.71
N THR A 266 -19.40 7.35 -13.76
CA THR A 266 -19.83 7.57 -15.14
C THR A 266 -21.12 6.80 -15.42
N PRO A 267 -21.88 7.16 -16.48
CA PRO A 267 -23.00 6.35 -16.94
C PRO A 267 -22.61 4.89 -17.20
N LEU A 268 -21.39 4.62 -17.70
CA LEU A 268 -20.93 3.24 -17.94
C LEU A 268 -20.79 2.44 -16.64
N VAL A 269 -20.29 3.07 -15.57
CA VAL A 269 -20.26 2.46 -14.23
C VAL A 269 -21.67 2.16 -13.72
N TRP A 270 -22.66 2.99 -14.04
CA TRP A 270 -24.06 2.75 -13.69
C TRP A 270 -24.71 1.64 -14.51
N ALA A 271 -24.46 1.57 -15.82
CA ALA A 271 -24.90 0.45 -16.66
C ALA A 271 -24.35 -0.88 -16.13
N ALA A 272 -23.07 -0.91 -15.73
CA ALA A 272 -22.45 -2.07 -15.09
C ALA A 272 -23.00 -2.40 -13.70
N GLU A 273 -23.50 -1.43 -12.94
CA GLU A 273 -24.19 -1.69 -11.65
C GLU A 273 -25.59 -2.28 -11.86
N GLY A 274 -26.29 -1.84 -12.92
CA GLY A 274 -27.67 -2.22 -13.25
C GLY A 274 -27.81 -3.48 -14.10
N GLY A 275 -26.73 -3.97 -14.71
CA GLY A 275 -26.79 -5.11 -15.63
C GLY A 275 -27.27 -4.73 -17.03
N SER A 276 -27.23 -3.45 -17.39
CA SER A 276 -27.81 -2.91 -18.63
C SER A 276 -26.86 -3.09 -19.83
N VAL A 277 -26.95 -4.22 -20.52
CA VAL A 277 -26.05 -4.62 -21.62
C VAL A 277 -26.10 -3.62 -22.79
N GLU A 278 -27.29 -3.25 -23.25
CA GLU A 278 -27.48 -2.37 -24.40
C GLU A 278 -27.01 -0.95 -24.08
N ALA A 279 -27.24 -0.48 -22.86
CA ALA A 279 -26.73 0.80 -22.39
C ALA A 279 -25.19 0.79 -22.33
N ALA A 280 -24.58 -0.30 -21.84
CA ALA A 280 -23.13 -0.43 -21.81
C ALA A 280 -22.51 -0.39 -23.21
N LYS A 281 -23.08 -1.12 -24.18
CA LYS A 281 -22.66 -1.08 -25.58
C LYS A 281 -22.74 0.33 -26.16
N PHE A 282 -23.91 0.96 -26.04
CA PHE A 282 -24.13 2.33 -26.52
C PHE A 282 -23.13 3.33 -25.92
N LEU A 283 -22.86 3.23 -24.61
CA LEU A 283 -21.94 4.11 -23.91
C LEU A 283 -20.48 3.91 -24.33
N LEU A 284 -20.06 2.68 -24.63
CA LEU A 284 -18.73 2.40 -25.20
C LEU A 284 -18.61 2.94 -26.62
N ASP A 285 -19.68 2.87 -27.43
CA ASP A 285 -19.69 3.38 -28.80
C ASP A 285 -19.54 4.91 -28.82
N VAL A 286 -20.31 5.63 -27.99
CA VAL A 286 -20.28 7.10 -27.93
C VAL A 286 -19.12 7.67 -27.10
N GLY A 287 -18.41 6.84 -26.33
CA GLY A 287 -17.27 7.23 -25.51
C GLY A 287 -15.95 7.42 -26.28
N GLY A 288 -15.85 6.92 -27.51
CA GLY A 288 -14.64 7.04 -28.33
C GLY A 288 -13.39 6.39 -27.71
N GLU A 289 -12.20 6.71 -28.23
CA GLU A 289 -10.96 6.02 -27.87
C GLU A 289 -10.54 6.16 -26.39
N GLY A 290 -10.96 7.24 -25.71
CA GLY A 290 -10.65 7.48 -24.30
C GLY A 290 -11.70 7.00 -23.31
N GLY A 291 -12.88 6.57 -23.79
CA GLY A 291 -14.04 6.29 -22.94
C GLY A 291 -14.00 4.91 -22.28
N GLY A 292 -14.42 4.85 -21.02
CA GLY A 292 -14.79 3.62 -20.30
C GLY A 292 -13.79 3.12 -19.27
N ASN A 293 -12.58 3.69 -19.21
CA ASN A 293 -11.57 3.40 -18.18
C ASN A 293 -11.72 4.29 -16.93
N GLU A 294 -12.75 5.13 -16.87
CA GLU A 294 -12.89 6.10 -15.79
C GLU A 294 -13.16 5.42 -14.45
N ARG A 295 -12.57 6.01 -13.40
CA ARG A 295 -12.69 5.53 -12.03
C ARG A 295 -13.75 6.35 -11.30
N GLY A 296 -14.85 5.69 -10.92
CA GLY A 296 -15.93 6.31 -10.18
C GLY A 296 -15.74 6.28 -8.67
N TYR A 297 -16.84 6.12 -7.94
CA TYR A 297 -16.87 6.06 -6.48
C TYR A 297 -15.97 4.92 -5.94
N LEU A 298 -15.11 5.26 -4.97
CA LEU A 298 -14.04 4.40 -4.44
C LEU A 298 -13.07 3.87 -5.50
N GLY A 299 -12.85 4.63 -6.58
CA GLY A 299 -11.90 4.28 -7.63
C GLY A 299 -12.32 3.08 -8.49
N ALA A 300 -13.59 2.65 -8.40
CA ALA A 300 -14.10 1.51 -9.16
C ALA A 300 -14.47 1.93 -10.59
N ASN A 301 -13.93 1.22 -11.58
CA ASN A 301 -14.34 1.31 -12.98
C ASN A 301 -15.55 0.38 -13.28
N ALA A 302 -16.01 0.38 -14.53
CA ALA A 302 -17.15 -0.43 -14.97
C ALA A 302 -16.90 -1.94 -14.84
N VAL A 303 -15.69 -2.42 -15.17
CA VAL A 303 -15.30 -3.85 -15.08
C VAL A 303 -15.40 -4.34 -13.65
N VAL A 304 -14.79 -3.61 -12.70
CA VAL A 304 -14.87 -3.89 -11.25
C VAL A 304 -16.32 -3.93 -10.80
N ARG A 305 -17.18 -3.07 -11.37
CA ARG A 305 -18.58 -2.99 -10.97
C ARG A 305 -19.42 -4.16 -11.44
N ALA A 306 -19.31 -4.52 -12.71
CA ALA A 306 -19.97 -5.69 -13.28
C ALA A 306 -19.53 -6.97 -12.53
N ALA A 307 -18.21 -7.13 -12.31
CA ALA A 307 -17.65 -8.26 -11.58
C ALA A 307 -18.15 -8.37 -10.12
N ARG A 308 -18.29 -7.23 -9.42
CA ARG A 308 -18.82 -7.18 -8.04
C ARG A 308 -20.31 -7.53 -7.95
N ARG A 309 -21.08 -7.20 -8.98
CA ARG A 309 -22.53 -7.42 -9.04
C ARG A 309 -22.89 -8.79 -9.62
N GLY A 310 -21.95 -9.43 -10.34
CA GLY A 310 -22.18 -10.69 -11.03
C GLY A 310 -22.87 -10.52 -12.38
N GLU A 311 -22.83 -9.30 -12.96
CA GLU A 311 -23.46 -8.99 -14.24
C GLU A 311 -22.63 -9.53 -15.40
N LEU A 312 -22.73 -10.84 -15.64
CA LEU A 312 -21.90 -11.58 -16.58
C LEU A 312 -21.96 -11.02 -18.01
N ASP A 313 -23.15 -10.69 -18.50
CA ASP A 313 -23.33 -10.26 -19.89
C ASP A 313 -22.79 -8.85 -20.13
N VAL A 314 -22.94 -7.95 -19.15
CA VAL A 314 -22.27 -6.64 -19.20
C VAL A 314 -20.75 -6.83 -19.11
N LEU A 315 -20.28 -7.71 -18.22
CA LEU A 315 -18.86 -7.98 -18.09
C LEU A 315 -18.26 -8.49 -19.41
N LYS A 316 -18.93 -9.41 -20.11
CA LYS A 316 -18.50 -9.89 -21.44
C LYS A 316 -18.37 -8.75 -22.46
N VAL A 317 -19.31 -7.82 -22.48
CA VAL A 317 -19.21 -6.62 -23.33
C VAL A 317 -17.99 -5.79 -22.96
N LEU A 318 -17.80 -5.53 -21.67
CA LEU A 318 -16.70 -4.68 -21.18
C LEU A 318 -15.32 -5.29 -21.45
N VAL A 319 -15.13 -6.59 -21.15
CA VAL A 319 -13.83 -7.25 -21.33
C VAL A 319 -13.52 -7.61 -22.78
N GLY A 320 -14.55 -7.67 -23.64
CA GLY A 320 -14.39 -7.81 -25.08
C GLY A 320 -13.97 -6.50 -25.78
N ASP A 321 -14.04 -5.37 -25.07
CA ASP A 321 -13.55 -4.09 -25.57
C ASP A 321 -12.07 -3.91 -25.23
N GLU A 322 -11.22 -3.95 -26.27
CA GLU A 322 -9.77 -3.82 -26.14
C GLU A 322 -9.33 -2.54 -25.42
N ARG A 323 -10.12 -1.46 -25.49
CA ARG A 323 -9.84 -0.21 -24.78
C ARG A 323 -9.85 -0.39 -23.27
N LEU A 324 -10.56 -1.39 -22.74
CA LEU A 324 -10.71 -1.63 -21.30
C LEU A 324 -9.69 -2.61 -20.72
N LYS A 325 -8.71 -3.09 -21.51
CA LYS A 325 -7.61 -3.91 -20.97
C LYS A 325 -6.91 -3.28 -19.75
N PRO A 326 -6.60 -1.97 -19.72
CA PRO A 326 -6.02 -1.33 -18.53
C PRO A 326 -6.92 -1.40 -17.29
N SER A 327 -8.23 -1.59 -17.46
CA SER A 327 -9.22 -1.63 -16.37
C SER A 327 -9.37 -3.01 -15.72
N LEU A 328 -8.87 -4.09 -16.32
CA LEU A 328 -9.02 -5.45 -15.80
C LEU A 328 -8.33 -5.61 -14.43
N ASP A 329 -7.09 -5.14 -14.33
CA ASP A 329 -6.24 -5.27 -13.14
C ASP A 329 -6.16 -3.98 -12.31
N ALA A 330 -6.81 -2.91 -12.77
CA ALA A 330 -6.86 -1.64 -12.05
C ALA A 330 -7.40 -1.80 -10.63
N LEU A 331 -6.64 -1.30 -9.67
CA LEU A 331 -7.01 -1.36 -8.26
C LEU A 331 -7.96 -0.20 -7.89
N ASN A 332 -9.04 -0.54 -7.20
CA ASN A 332 -9.91 0.46 -6.60
C ASN A 332 -9.24 1.13 -5.37
N ASP A 333 -9.91 2.09 -4.73
CA ASP A 333 -9.39 2.79 -3.55
C ASP A 333 -9.34 1.92 -2.28
N LYS A 334 -9.61 0.60 -2.39
CA LYS A 334 -9.38 -0.42 -1.36
C LYS A 334 -8.28 -1.41 -1.77
N GLY A 335 -7.62 -1.19 -2.90
CA GLY A 335 -6.60 -2.07 -3.46
C GLY A 335 -7.16 -3.35 -4.07
N GLN A 336 -8.42 -3.40 -4.48
CA GLN A 336 -9.02 -4.63 -5.01
C GLN A 336 -9.28 -4.49 -6.51
N SER A 337 -8.86 -5.49 -7.29
CA SER A 337 -9.17 -5.63 -8.73
C SER A 337 -10.55 -6.27 -8.97
N ALA A 338 -10.98 -6.35 -10.23
CA ALA A 338 -12.24 -7.01 -10.60
C ALA A 338 -12.27 -8.48 -10.17
N LEU A 339 -11.14 -9.19 -10.28
CA LEU A 339 -11.02 -10.60 -9.93
C LEU A 339 -11.19 -10.84 -8.41
N HIS A 340 -10.65 -9.95 -7.57
CA HIS A 340 -10.89 -9.98 -6.12
C HIS A 340 -12.38 -9.87 -5.80
N PHE A 341 -13.10 -8.96 -6.46
CA PHE A 341 -14.54 -8.80 -6.23
C PHE A 341 -15.35 -9.99 -6.72
N ALA A 342 -15.09 -10.51 -7.91
CA ALA A 342 -15.80 -11.67 -8.44
C ALA A 342 -15.59 -12.90 -7.53
N ALA A 343 -14.36 -13.11 -7.03
CA ALA A 343 -14.05 -14.20 -6.12
C ALA A 343 -14.74 -14.04 -4.75
N PHE A 344 -14.61 -12.86 -4.13
CA PHE A 344 -15.23 -12.53 -2.84
C PHE A 344 -16.77 -12.59 -2.90
N LYS A 345 -17.35 -12.22 -4.03
CA LYS A 345 -18.81 -12.23 -4.25
C LYS A 345 -19.35 -13.56 -4.79
N ARG A 346 -18.48 -14.55 -4.98
CA ARG A 346 -18.84 -15.92 -5.38
C ARG A 346 -19.50 -15.98 -6.76
N HIS A 347 -18.94 -15.25 -7.73
CA HIS A 347 -19.40 -15.21 -9.12
C HIS A 347 -18.44 -16.00 -10.03
N PRO A 348 -18.52 -17.35 -10.09
CA PRO A 348 -17.56 -18.18 -10.82
C PRO A 348 -17.50 -17.88 -12.32
N LEU A 349 -18.65 -17.59 -12.94
CA LEU A 349 -18.68 -17.23 -14.36
C LEU A 349 -17.98 -15.90 -14.64
N CYS A 350 -18.12 -14.89 -13.77
CA CYS A 350 -17.38 -13.64 -13.91
C CYS A 350 -15.87 -13.84 -13.70
N VAL A 351 -15.48 -14.72 -12.76
CA VAL A 351 -14.06 -15.10 -12.57
C VAL A 351 -13.51 -15.72 -13.85
N ARG A 352 -14.24 -16.66 -14.47
CA ARG A 352 -13.86 -17.27 -15.75
C ARG A 352 -13.64 -16.22 -16.83
N GLU A 353 -14.63 -15.35 -17.06
CA GLU A 353 -14.55 -14.36 -18.13
C GLU A 353 -13.40 -13.35 -17.91
N LEU A 354 -13.15 -12.94 -16.67
CA LEU A 354 -12.00 -12.07 -16.36
C LEU A 354 -10.66 -12.75 -16.65
N LEU A 355 -10.50 -14.01 -16.22
CA LEU A 355 -9.29 -14.79 -16.47
C LEU A 355 -9.07 -15.04 -17.96
N LYS A 356 -10.15 -15.34 -18.70
CA LYS A 356 -10.13 -15.50 -20.16
C LYS A 356 -9.74 -14.22 -20.89
N ALA A 357 -10.16 -13.07 -20.37
CA ALA A 357 -9.78 -11.75 -20.88
C ALA A 357 -8.34 -11.34 -20.50
N GLY A 358 -7.61 -12.15 -19.73
CA GLY A 358 -6.22 -11.93 -19.37
C GLY A 358 -5.99 -11.16 -18.06
N ALA A 359 -6.99 -11.04 -17.18
CA ALA A 359 -6.79 -10.47 -15.86
C ALA A 359 -5.74 -11.28 -15.06
N ASP A 360 -4.79 -10.61 -14.42
CA ASP A 360 -3.69 -11.27 -13.72
C ASP A 360 -4.16 -11.86 -12.37
N PRO A 361 -4.15 -13.19 -12.18
CA PRO A 361 -4.51 -13.81 -10.91
C PRO A 361 -3.46 -13.58 -9.80
N ARG A 362 -2.36 -12.86 -10.07
CA ARG A 362 -1.30 -12.58 -9.11
C ARG A 362 -1.44 -11.24 -8.41
N VAL A 363 -2.34 -10.37 -8.87
CA VAL A 363 -2.58 -9.05 -8.25
C VAL A 363 -2.88 -9.22 -6.77
N ARG A 364 -2.23 -8.43 -5.91
CA ARG A 364 -2.44 -8.49 -4.46
C ARG A 364 -3.27 -7.30 -3.98
N ASP A 365 -4.20 -7.58 -3.06
CA ASP A 365 -4.93 -6.53 -2.37
C ASP A 365 -4.09 -5.80 -1.31
N ARG A 366 -4.67 -4.78 -0.67
CA ARG A 366 -4.03 -4.03 0.43
C ARG A 366 -3.66 -4.87 1.66
N LYS A 367 -4.15 -6.10 1.78
CA LYS A 367 -3.79 -7.06 2.83
C LYS A 367 -2.77 -8.09 2.31
N GLY A 368 -2.21 -7.89 1.12
CA GLY A 368 -1.31 -8.81 0.46
C GLY A 368 -1.99 -10.06 -0.09
N ARG A 369 -3.33 -10.15 -0.08
CA ARG A 369 -4.05 -11.36 -0.52
C ARG A 369 -4.25 -11.34 -2.02
N ARG A 370 -4.11 -12.50 -2.66
CA ARG A 370 -4.47 -12.71 -4.06
C ARG A 370 -5.98 -13.00 -4.19
N PRO A 371 -6.56 -12.95 -5.40
CA PRO A 371 -7.98 -13.19 -5.60
C PRO A 371 -8.45 -14.57 -5.12
N GLU A 372 -7.63 -15.62 -5.23
CA GLU A 372 -8.01 -16.96 -4.72
C GLU A 372 -8.15 -17.02 -3.19
N GLU A 373 -7.50 -16.09 -2.47
CA GLU A 373 -7.50 -16.00 -1.01
C GLU A 373 -8.69 -15.17 -0.48
N ASP A 374 -9.48 -14.58 -1.38
CA ASP A 374 -10.66 -13.78 -1.07
C ASP A 374 -11.97 -14.59 -1.08
N THR A 375 -11.91 -15.90 -1.34
CA THR A 375 -13.09 -16.77 -1.45
C THR A 375 -12.98 -18.07 -0.64
N ASP A 376 -14.10 -18.48 -0.06
CA ASP A 376 -14.25 -19.79 0.58
C ASP A 376 -14.70 -20.88 -0.43
N VAL A 377 -15.13 -20.49 -1.63
CA VAL A 377 -15.61 -21.40 -2.68
C VAL A 377 -14.43 -22.13 -3.33
N VAL A 378 -14.39 -23.45 -3.13
CA VAL A 378 -13.33 -24.33 -3.63
C VAL A 378 -13.15 -24.22 -5.14
N GLU A 379 -14.25 -24.26 -5.90
CA GLU A 379 -14.21 -24.12 -7.37
C GLU A 379 -13.52 -22.83 -7.82
N ILE A 380 -13.86 -21.69 -7.22
CA ILE A 380 -13.27 -20.40 -7.57
C ILE A 380 -11.80 -20.34 -7.16
N ARG A 381 -11.50 -20.73 -5.91
CA ARG A 381 -10.14 -20.72 -5.38
C ARG A 381 -9.20 -21.57 -6.24
N ASP A 382 -9.61 -22.81 -6.51
CA ASP A 382 -8.78 -23.76 -7.23
C ASP A 382 -8.71 -23.40 -8.71
N GLY A 383 -9.80 -22.91 -9.31
CA GLY A 383 -9.80 -22.41 -10.68
C GLY A 383 -8.81 -21.25 -10.88
N ILE A 384 -8.79 -20.25 -9.98
CA ILE A 384 -7.82 -19.14 -10.04
C ILE A 384 -6.39 -19.66 -9.86
N LYS A 385 -6.13 -20.58 -8.94
CA LYS A 385 -4.80 -21.18 -8.74
C LYS A 385 -4.30 -21.92 -9.97
N LYS A 386 -5.17 -22.68 -10.64
CA LYS A 386 -4.83 -23.40 -11.88
C LYS A 386 -4.45 -22.45 -13.00
N VAL A 387 -5.23 -21.40 -13.21
CA VAL A 387 -4.91 -20.37 -14.23
C VAL A 387 -3.61 -19.64 -13.87
N ARG A 388 -3.38 -19.36 -12.59
CA ARG A 388 -2.09 -18.80 -12.12
C ARG A 388 -0.89 -19.70 -12.43
N ASN A 389 -1.10 -21.01 -12.52
CA ASN A 389 -0.09 -22.01 -12.89
C ASN A 389 -0.06 -22.29 -14.40
N GLY A 390 -0.81 -21.54 -15.22
CA GLY A 390 -0.77 -21.63 -16.68
C GLY A 390 -1.83 -22.53 -17.32
N GLU A 391 -2.81 -23.00 -16.55
CA GLU A 391 -3.92 -23.80 -17.11
C GLU A 391 -5.02 -22.93 -17.71
N ASP A 392 -5.78 -23.47 -18.66
CA ASP A 392 -6.88 -22.77 -19.34
C ASP A 392 -8.12 -22.63 -18.42
N PRO A 393 -8.66 -21.40 -18.23
CA PRO A 393 -9.87 -21.19 -17.43
C PRO A 393 -11.12 -21.95 -17.93
N ASP A 394 -11.23 -22.23 -19.24
CA ASP A 394 -12.42 -22.89 -19.81
C ASP A 394 -12.56 -24.36 -19.36
N LEU A 395 -11.52 -24.97 -18.78
CA LEU A 395 -11.53 -26.36 -18.34
C LEU A 395 -12.20 -26.58 -16.97
N PHE A 396 -12.33 -25.54 -16.13
CA PHE A 396 -12.67 -25.73 -14.71
C PHE A 396 -13.85 -24.90 -14.20
N PHE A 397 -14.22 -23.84 -14.90
CA PHE A 397 -15.38 -23.03 -14.54
C PHE A 397 -16.58 -23.39 -15.43
N ARG A 398 -17.52 -24.17 -14.89
CA ARG A 398 -18.69 -24.68 -15.64
C ARG A 398 -19.92 -23.82 -15.48
#